data_AF-A0A7C6D1I0-F1
#
_entry.id   AF-A0A7C6D1I0-F1
#
_cell.length_a   1.000
_cell.length_b   1.000
_cell.length_c   1.000
_cell.angle_alpha   90.00
_cell.angle_beta   90.00
_cell.angle_gamma   90.00
#
_symmetry.space_group_name_H-M   'P 1'
#
loop_
_entity.id
_entity.type
_entity.pdbx_description
1 polymer ?
#
loop_
_entity_poly.entity_id
_entity_poly.type
_entity_poly.pdbx_seq_one_letter_code
_entity_poly.pdbx_strand_id
1 'polypeptide(L)'
;MENKIAIEPIENALVFLGSSLQAKYVQRYAMALGAKMVVVETEYVDEDYLLDFKNFYSRSFGPKKCTTGRAHFFSNVTNVQELENNLFDPSSTKKLNDNYI
;
A
#
# COMPACT_ATOMS: atom_id res chain seq x y z
N MET A 1 17.07 -6.16 7.46
CA MET A 1 16.19 -5.47 6.51
C MET A 1 15.06 -4.91 7.33
N GLU A 2 15.00 -3.60 7.51
CA GLU A 2 13.82 -2.97 8.12
C GLU A 2 12.65 -3.18 7.17
N ASN A 3 11.56 -3.75 7.67
CA ASN A 3 10.35 -3.92 6.88
C ASN A 3 9.76 -2.53 6.60
N LYS A 4 9.83 -2.09 5.34
CA LYS A 4 9.24 -0.83 4.84
C LYS A 4 7.74 -0.96 4.57
N ILE A 5 7.08 -1.79 5.37
CA ILE A 5 5.67 -2.13 5.27
C ILE A 5 5.03 -1.80 6.61
N ALA A 6 3.99 -0.97 6.58
CA ALA A 6 3.15 -0.69 7.73
C ALA A 6 1.82 -1.42 7.58
N ILE A 7 1.31 -2.00 8.68
CA ILE A 7 0.03 -2.72 8.70
C ILE A 7 -0.82 -2.08 9.80
N GLU A 8 -1.96 -1.53 9.42
CA GLU A 8 -2.79 -0.76 10.34
C GLU A 8 -4.29 -1.00 10.07
N PRO A 9 -5.16 -0.76 11.06
CA PRO A 9 -6.60 -0.65 10.84
C PRO A 9 -6.92 0.48 9.85
N ILE A 10 -8.01 0.33 9.09
CA ILE A 10 -8.42 1.30 8.06
C ILE A 10 -8.65 2.71 8.62
N GLU A 11 -9.00 2.81 9.90
CA GLU A 11 -9.18 4.07 10.63
C GLU A 11 -7.90 4.91 10.67
N ASN A 12 -6.75 4.25 10.69
CA ASN A 12 -5.42 4.88 10.75
C ASN A 12 -4.84 5.18 9.35
N ALA A 13 -5.53 4.85 8.25
CA ALA A 13 -5.00 5.00 6.90
C ALA A 13 -4.55 6.43 6.55
N LEU A 14 -5.17 7.46 7.14
CA LEU A 14 -4.81 8.87 6.89
C LEU A 14 -3.42 9.24 7.41
N VAL A 15 -2.84 8.47 8.32
CA VAL A 15 -1.43 8.64 8.75
C VAL A 15 -0.49 8.50 7.56
N PHE A 16 -0.84 7.64 6.60
CA PHE A 16 -0.05 7.38 5.41
C PHE A 16 -0.57 8.12 4.17
N LEU A 17 -1.89 8.18 3.98
CA LEU A 17 -2.51 8.83 2.81
C LEU A 17 -2.48 10.37 2.89
N GLY A 18 -2.27 10.93 4.08
CA GLY A 18 -2.27 12.37 4.33
C GLY A 18 -3.65 12.95 4.65
N SER A 19 -3.73 14.28 4.73
CA SER A 19 -4.89 15.02 5.25
C SER A 19 -5.80 15.64 4.18
N SER A 20 -5.52 15.39 2.90
CA SER A 20 -6.27 15.96 1.77
C SER A 20 -7.72 15.45 1.72
N LEU A 21 -8.60 16.16 1.01
CA LEU A 21 -9.97 15.70 0.78
C LEU A 21 -10.00 14.40 -0.01
N GLN A 22 -9.05 14.21 -0.92
CA GLN A 22 -8.86 13.00 -1.72
C GLN A 22 -8.47 11.82 -0.83
N ALA A 23 -7.53 12.01 0.11
CA ALA A 23 -7.15 10.97 1.06
C ALA A 23 -8.34 10.53 1.94
N LYS A 24 -9.10 11.51 2.46
CA LYS A 24 -10.34 11.25 3.22
C LYS A 24 -11.40 10.53 2.38
N TYR A 25 -11.53 10.91 1.10
CA TYR A 25 -12.44 10.24 0.18
C TYR A 25 -12.04 8.77 -0.02
N VAL A 26 -10.77 8.51 -0.32
CA VAL A 26 -10.24 7.15 -0.52
C VAL A 26 -10.46 6.29 0.72
N GLN A 27 -10.14 6.79 1.92
CA GLN A 27 -10.39 6.06 3.17
C GLN A 27 -11.87 5.72 3.32
N ARG A 28 -12.76 6.71 3.19
CA ARG A 28 -14.21 6.50 3.33
C ARG A 28 -14.76 5.54 2.29
N TYR A 29 -14.26 5.63 1.06
CA TYR A 29 -14.67 4.75 -0.03
C TYR A 29 -14.22 3.30 0.22
N ALA A 30 -12.97 3.09 0.63
CA ALA A 30 -12.47 1.77 0.99
C ALA A 30 -13.27 1.17 2.15
N MET A 31 -13.56 1.95 3.21
CA MET A 31 -14.43 1.52 4.30
C MET A 31 -15.83 1.15 3.82
N ALA A 32 -16.41 1.92 2.90
CA ALA A 32 -17.73 1.62 2.32
C ALA A 32 -17.73 0.33 1.48
N LEU A 33 -16.60 -0.03 0.87
CA LEU A 33 -16.41 -1.32 0.20
C LEU A 33 -16.14 -2.47 1.18
N GLY A 34 -16.05 -2.19 2.48
CA GLY A 34 -15.84 -3.19 3.53
C GLY A 34 -14.38 -3.41 3.92
N ALA A 35 -13.46 -2.54 3.51
CA ALA A 35 -12.07 -2.60 3.98
C ALA A 35 -11.99 -2.40 5.49
N LYS A 36 -11.21 -3.25 6.16
CA LYS A 36 -10.96 -3.24 7.61
C LYS A 36 -9.49 -2.94 7.94
N MET A 37 -8.59 -3.37 7.06
CA MET A 37 -7.14 -3.22 7.25
C MET A 37 -6.52 -2.55 6.03
N VAL A 38 -5.41 -1.85 6.27
CA VAL A 38 -4.55 -1.29 5.24
C VAL A 38 -3.13 -1.79 5.42
N VAL A 39 -2.49 -2.17 4.32
CA VAL A 39 -1.04 -2.44 4.24
C VAL A 39 -0.43 -1.34 3.38
N VAL A 40 0.63 -0.71 3.87
CA VAL A 40 1.30 0.39 3.16
C VAL A 40 2.76 0.06 2.95
N GLU A 41 3.17 -0.03 1.69
CA GLU A 41 4.57 -0.01 1.29
C GLU A 41 5.05 1.45 1.25
N THR A 42 5.97 1.85 2.14
CA THR A 42 6.37 3.26 2.29
C THR A 42 7.43 3.72 1.29
N GLU A 43 8.10 2.78 0.63
CA GLU A 43 9.14 3.06 -0.36
C GLU A 43 8.98 2.21 -1.62
N TYR A 44 7.74 2.16 -2.14
CA TYR A 44 7.43 1.48 -3.38
C TYR A 44 8.04 2.25 -4.57
N VAL A 45 8.73 1.54 -5.47
CA VAL A 45 9.17 2.11 -6.74
C VAL A 45 8.09 1.83 -7.78
N ASP A 46 7.50 2.90 -8.29
CA ASP A 46 6.43 2.81 -9.29
C ASP A 46 6.94 2.19 -10.60
N GLU A 47 6.20 1.24 -11.15
CA GLU A 47 6.52 0.62 -12.43
C GLU A 47 6.49 1.65 -13.56
N ASP A 48 5.53 2.57 -13.55
CA ASP A 48 5.44 3.64 -14.54
C ASP A 48 6.66 4.56 -14.46
N TYR A 49 7.14 4.84 -13.23
CA TYR A 49 8.40 5.55 -13.04
C TYR A 49 9.57 4.81 -13.67
N LEU A 50 9.64 3.47 -13.59
CA LEU A 50 10.73 2.70 -14.22
C LEU A 50 10.68 2.78 -15.75
N LEU A 51 9.47 2.75 -16.33
CA LEU A 51 9.26 2.91 -17.77
C LEU A 51 9.67 4.31 -18.24
N ASP A 52 9.23 5.34 -17.52
CA ASP A 52 9.60 6.72 -17.81
C ASP A 52 11.09 6.98 -17.59
N PHE A 53 11.68 6.36 -16.57
CA PHE A 53 13.10 6.47 -16.31
C PHE A 53 13.90 5.89 -17.47
N LYS A 54 13.52 4.70 -17.95
CA LYS A 54 14.14 4.07 -19.11
C LYS A 54 14.06 4.96 -20.36
N ASN A 55 12.88 5.52 -20.63
CA ASN A 55 12.60 6.25 -21.87
C ASN A 55 13.08 7.70 -21.86
N PHE A 56 13.05 8.39 -20.72
CA PHE A 56 13.21 9.85 -20.64
C PHE A 56 14.25 10.30 -19.61
N TYR A 57 14.29 9.67 -18.42
CA TYR A 57 15.13 10.18 -17.32
C TYR A 57 16.51 9.54 -17.21
N SER A 58 16.80 8.50 -17.99
CA SER A 58 18.11 7.81 -18.00
C SER A 58 19.29 8.72 -18.32
N ARG A 59 19.05 9.84 -19.00
CA ARG A 59 20.05 10.87 -19.36
C ARG A 59 19.95 12.15 -18.53
N SER A 60 19.04 12.21 -17.57
CA SER A 60 18.86 13.38 -16.71
C SER A 60 19.89 13.38 -15.58
N PHE A 61 20.49 14.54 -15.30
CA PHE A 61 21.43 14.69 -14.19
C PHE A 61 20.71 14.84 -12.84
N GLY A 62 21.35 14.34 -11.77
CA GLY A 62 20.93 14.50 -10.37
C GLY A 62 20.13 13.31 -9.79
N PRO A 63 20.08 13.20 -8.44
CA PRO A 63 19.30 12.17 -7.78
C PRO A 63 17.80 12.37 -8.03
N LYS A 64 17.10 11.29 -8.38
CA LYS A 64 15.66 11.28 -8.58
C LYS A 64 15.02 10.52 -7.42
N LYS A 65 14.05 11.14 -6.75
CA LYS A 65 13.16 10.40 -5.85
C LYS A 65 12.27 9.52 -6.72
N CYS A 66 12.47 8.20 -6.61
CA CYS A 66 11.74 7.18 -7.36
C CYS A 66 10.74 6.41 -6.51
N THR A 67 10.65 6.74 -5.23
CA THR A 67 9.81 6.04 -4.26
C THR A 67 8.53 6.81 -3.97
N THR A 68 7.45 6.06 -3.82
CA THR A 68 6.12 6.52 -3.41
C THR A 68 5.53 5.55 -2.37
N GLY A 69 4.42 5.94 -1.76
CA GLY A 69 3.64 5.05 -0.91
C GLY A 69 2.66 4.23 -1.74
N ARG A 70 2.56 2.93 -1.51
CA ARG A 70 1.51 2.07 -2.09
C ARG A 70 0.64 1.49 -0.99
N ALA A 71 -0.66 1.76 -1.06
CA ALA A 71 -1.64 1.26 -0.08
C ALA A 71 -2.45 0.10 -0.67
N HIS A 72 -2.72 -0.90 0.17
CA HIS A 72 -3.48 -2.10 -0.15
C HIS A 72 -4.58 -2.27 0.90
N PHE A 73 -5.81 -2.55 0.47
CA PHE A 73 -6.97 -2.62 1.37
C PHE A 73 -7.51 -4.05 1.46
N PHE A 74 -7.88 -4.48 2.67
CA PHE A 74 -8.36 -5.84 2.93
C PHE A 74 -9.66 -5.87 3.75
N SER A 75 -10.61 -6.70 3.35
CA SER A 75 -11.99 -6.70 3.92
C SER A 75 -12.24 -7.66 5.07
N ASN A 76 -11.45 -8.74 5.17
CA ASN A 76 -11.80 -9.90 6.01
C ASN A 76 -10.76 -10.23 7.09
N VAL A 77 -9.73 -9.41 7.24
CA VAL A 77 -8.75 -9.58 8.32
C VAL A 77 -9.09 -8.60 9.44
N THR A 78 -9.18 -9.11 10.67
CA THR A 78 -9.68 -8.32 11.82
C THR A 78 -8.59 -7.91 12.80
N ASN A 79 -7.36 -8.37 12.62
CA ASN A 79 -6.23 -7.96 13.46
C ASN A 79 -4.92 -7.88 12.68
N VAL A 80 -4.01 -7.04 13.17
CA VAL A 80 -2.69 -6.77 12.54
C VAL A 80 -1.85 -8.04 12.46
N GLN A 81 -1.78 -8.83 13.53
CA GLN A 81 -0.92 -10.01 13.61
C GLN A 81 -1.32 -11.10 12.60
N GLU A 82 -2.61 -11.31 12.40
CA GLU A 82 -3.13 -12.25 11.41
C GLU A 82 -2.75 -11.80 10.00
N LEU A 83 -2.89 -10.50 9.69
CA LEU A 83 -2.52 -9.98 8.38
C LEU A 83 -1.02 -10.12 8.14
N GLU A 84 -0.22 -9.79 9.14
CA GLU A 84 1.23 -9.95 9.11
C GLU A 84 1.63 -11.40 8.85
N ASN A 85 1.04 -12.35 9.59
CA ASN A 85 1.31 -13.78 9.41
C ASN A 85 0.94 -14.26 8.00
N ASN A 86 -0.19 -13.82 7.46
CA ASN A 86 -0.60 -14.18 6.10
C ASN A 86 0.36 -13.59 5.06
N LEU A 87 0.80 -12.33 5.20
CA LEU A 87 1.71 -11.69 4.23
C LEU A 87 3.03 -12.46 4.03
N PHE A 88 3.50 -13.14 5.08
CA PHE A 88 4.74 -13.91 5.04
C PHE A 88 4.55 -15.42 4.87
N ASP A 89 3.31 -15.90 4.75
CA ASP A 89 2.99 -17.30 4.50
C ASP A 89 2.51 -17.53 3.05
N PRO A 90 3.30 -18.20 2.19
CA PRO A 90 2.91 -18.53 0.83
C PRO A 90 1.57 -19.29 0.72
N SER A 91 1.22 -20.09 1.74
CA SER A 91 -0.01 -20.89 1.73
C SER A 91 -1.27 -20.03 1.78
N SER A 92 -1.15 -18.80 2.28
CA SER A 92 -2.27 -17.88 2.48
C SER A 92 -2.59 -16.99 1.26
N THR A 93 -1.84 -17.14 0.15
CA THR A 93 -1.99 -16.32 -1.07
C THR A 93 -3.44 -16.23 -1.56
N LYS A 94 -4.16 -17.36 -1.60
CA LYS A 94 -5.56 -17.39 -2.04
C LYS A 94 -6.45 -16.55 -1.11
N LYS A 95 -6.25 -16.69 0.20
CA LYS A 95 -6.98 -15.91 1.21
C LYS A 95 -6.71 -14.42 1.05
N LEU A 96 -5.46 -14.01 0.80
CA LEU A 96 -5.15 -12.59 0.60
C LEU A 96 -5.85 -12.04 -0.64
N ASN A 97 -5.79 -12.76 -1.77
CA ASN A 97 -6.44 -12.35 -3.02
C ASN A 97 -7.96 -12.24 -2.88
N ASP A 98 -8.61 -13.22 -2.26
CA ASP A 98 -10.08 -13.23 -2.09
C ASP A 98 -10.59 -12.06 -1.22
N ASN A 99 -9.71 -11.47 -0.40
CA ASN A 99 -10.06 -10.40 0.53
C ASN A 99 -9.48 -9.03 0.14
N TYR A 100 -8.76 -8.96 -0.97
CA TYR A 100 -8.15 -7.73 -1.50
C TYR A 100 -9.22 -6.88 -2.21
N ILE A 101 -9.26 -5.58 -1.91
CA ILE A 101 -10.17 -4.60 -2.54
C ILE A 101 -9.40 -3.61 -3.40
#